data_AF-A0A1V3PKM4-F1
#
_entry.id   AF-A0A1V3PKM4-F1
#
_cell.length_a   1.000
_cell.length_b   1.000
_cell.length_c   1.000
_cell.angle_alpha   90.00
_cell.angle_beta   90.00
_cell.angle_gamma   90.00
#
_symmetry.space_group_name_H-M   'P 1'
#
loop_
_entity.id
_entity.type
_entity.pdbx_description
1 polymer ?
#
loop_
_entity_poly.entity_id
_entity_poly.type
_entity_poly.pdbx_seq_one_letter_code
_entity_poly.pdbx_strand_id
1 'polypeptide(L)' 'MNTSDDVVQRLDEMEVKLTFIDDTVHALATADAKLSLRMAALERALRELRGELATMRVAQADDPHDEPPPHY' A
#
# COMPACT_ATOMS: atom_id res chain seq x y z
N MET A 1 -38.45 37.26 10.02
CA MET A 1 -37.93 35.88 10.10
C MET A 1 -37.85 35.47 11.56
N ASN A 2 -38.51 34.37 11.90
CA ASN A 2 -38.56 33.85 13.26
C ASN A 2 -37.23 33.12 13.53
N THR A 3 -36.55 33.39 14.64
CA THR A 3 -35.24 32.79 14.98
C THR A 3 -35.27 31.27 15.03
N SER A 4 -36.44 30.67 15.29
CA SER A 4 -36.65 29.23 15.22
C SER A 4 -36.49 28.67 13.80
N ASP A 5 -36.92 29.38 12.77
CA ASP A 5 -36.85 28.91 11.38
C ASP A 5 -35.41 28.93 10.86
N ASP A 6 -34.61 29.92 11.29
CA ASP A 6 -33.18 30.01 10.98
C ASP A 6 -32.38 28.85 11.61
N VAL A 7 -32.72 28.47 12.85
CA VAL A 7 -32.09 27.32 13.52
C VAL A 7 -32.42 26.00 12.82
N VAL A 8 -33.67 25.81 12.40
CA VAL A 8 -34.08 24.59 11.66
C VAL A 8 -33.34 24.52 10.32
N GLN A 9 -33.29 25.62 9.56
CA GLN A 9 -32.56 25.65 8.29
C GLN A 9 -31.07 25.31 8.47
N ARG A 10 -30.42 25.86 9.49
CA ARG A 10 -29.01 25.57 9.77
C ARG A 10 -28.77 24.13 10.20
N LEU A 11 -29.72 23.50 10.89
CA LEU A 11 -29.66 22.08 11.23
C LEU A 11 -29.77 21.21 9.98
N ASP A 12 -30.70 21.51 9.08
CA ASP A 12 -30.85 20.79 7.81
C ASP A 12 -29.56 20.90 6.96
N GLU A 13 -28.97 22.09 6.89
CA GLU A 13 -27.69 22.29 6.21
C GLU A 13 -26.54 21.50 6.87
N MET A 14 -26.54 21.39 8.20
CA MET A 14 -25.56 20.59 8.93
C MET A 14 -25.75 19.10 8.67
N GLU A 15 -26.97 18.60 8.59
CA GLU A 15 -27.28 17.20 8.29
C GLU A 15 -26.74 16.79 6.92
N VAL A 16 -26.97 17.62 5.89
CA VAL A 16 -26.44 17.39 4.55
C VAL A 16 -24.91 17.39 4.55
N LYS A 17 -24.29 18.36 5.23
CA LYS A 17 -22.82 18.45 5.32
C LYS A 17 -22.23 17.24 6.05
N LEU A 18 -22.86 16.78 7.13
CA LEU A 18 -22.41 15.61 7.89
C LEU A 18 -22.51 14.33 7.06
N THR A 19 -23.62 14.14 6.34
CA THR A 19 -23.80 12.99 5.44
C THR A 19 -22.70 12.96 4.38
N PHE A 20 -22.41 14.11 3.75
CA PHE A 20 -21.34 14.21 2.76
C PHE A 20 -19.94 13.91 3.35
N ILE A 21 -19.67 14.38 4.56
CA ILE A 21 -18.40 14.09 5.26
C ILE A 21 -18.30 12.59 5.54
N ASP A 22 -19.36 11.94 5.99
CA ASP A 22 -19.38 10.51 6.27
C ASP A 22 -19.09 9.69 5.01
N ASP A 23 -19.77 10.01 3.90
CA ASP A 23 -19.53 9.39 2.60
C ASP A 23 -18.07 9.56 2.14
N THR A 24 -17.52 10.76 2.34
CA THR A 24 -16.14 11.07 1.96
C THR A 24 -15.12 10.31 2.80
N VAL A 25 -15.35 10.21 4.12
CA VAL A 25 -14.50 9.45 5.04
C VAL A 25 -14.56 7.97 4.71
N HIS A 26 -15.74 7.44 4.40
CA HIS A 26 -15.92 6.05 3.99
C HIS A 26 -15.17 5.74 2.69
N ALA A 27 -15.28 6.63 1.69
CA ALA A 27 -14.56 6.51 0.43
C ALA A 27 -13.04 6.54 0.64
N LEU A 28 -12.56 7.43 1.52
CA LEU A 28 -11.14 7.55 1.84
C LEU A 28 -10.61 6.29 2.56
N ALA A 29 -11.34 5.77 3.55
CA ALA A 29 -10.98 4.55 4.25
C ALA A 29 -10.90 3.34 3.30
N THR A 30 -11.84 3.26 2.35
CA THR A 30 -11.83 2.22 1.31
C THR A 30 -10.63 2.34 0.38
N ALA A 31 -10.29 3.57 -0.02
CA ALA A 31 -9.12 3.84 -0.86
C ALA A 31 -7.82 3.51 -0.13
N ASP A 32 -7.70 3.86 1.15
CA ASP A 32 -6.54 3.57 1.99
C ASP A 32 -6.31 2.05 2.11
N ALA A 33 -7.35 1.28 2.46
CA ALA A 33 -7.26 -0.18 2.56
C ALA A 33 -6.76 -0.81 1.25
N LYS A 34 -7.25 -0.32 0.10
CA LYS A 34 -6.81 -0.79 -1.22
C LYS A 34 -5.33 -0.45 -1.49
N LEU A 35 -4.87 0.71 -1.06
CA LEU A 35 -3.47 1.11 -1.17
C LEU A 35 -2.57 0.27 -0.26
N SER A 36 -2.98 0.00 0.98
CA SER A 36 -2.21 -0.86 1.90
C SER A 36 -2.05 -2.27 1.32
N LEU A 37 -3.11 -2.84 0.74
CA LEU A 37 -3.04 -4.15 0.08
C LEU A 37 -2.07 -4.14 -1.13
N ARG A 38 -2.10 -3.08 -1.94
CA ARG A 38 -1.18 -2.92 -3.07
C ARG A 38 0.27 -2.78 -2.62
N MET A 39 0.53 -2.01 -1.56
CA MET A 39 1.87 -1.87 -0.98
C MET A 39 2.39 -3.22 -0.47
N ALA A 40 1.58 -3.96 0.30
CA ALA A 40 1.96 -5.28 0.79
C ALA A 40 2.28 -6.26 -0.36
N ALA A 41 1.51 -6.21 -1.45
CA ALA A 41 1.76 -7.02 -2.64
C ALA A 41 3.08 -6.64 -3.33
N LEU A 42 3.35 -5.34 -3.49
CA LEU A 42 4.61 -4.85 -4.06
C LEU A 42 5.81 -5.24 -3.20
N GLU A 43 5.73 -5.10 -1.89
CA GLU A 43 6.79 -5.53 -0.99
C GLU A 43 7.06 -7.03 -1.10
N ARG A 44 6.02 -7.86 -1.24
CA ARG A 44 6.17 -9.30 -1.45
C ARG A 44 6.89 -9.60 -2.76
N ALA A 45 6.48 -8.95 -3.86
CA ALA A 45 7.13 -9.10 -5.16
C ALA A 45 8.61 -8.68 -5.12
N LEU A 46 8.93 -7.59 -4.42
CA LEU A 46 10.32 -7.15 -4.25
C LEU A 46 11.16 -8.16 -3.45
N ARG A 47 10.59 -8.75 -2.39
CA ARG A 47 11.27 -9.79 -1.61
C ARG A 47 11.53 -11.04 -2.45
N GLU A 48 10.57 -11.44 -3.28
CA GLU A 48 10.67 -12.57 -4.20
C GLU A 48 11.76 -12.34 -5.26
N LEU A 49 11.73 -11.21 -5.96
CA LEU A 49 12.75 -10.82 -6.94
C LEU A 49 14.16 -10.79 -6.33
N ARG A 50 14.30 -10.28 -5.11
CA ARG A 50 15.59 -10.29 -4.40
C ARG A 50 16.06 -11.71 -4.10
N GLY A 51 15.13 -12.60 -3.76
CA GLY A 51 15.42 -14.03 -3.57
C GLY A 51 15.93 -14.67 -4.87
N GLU A 52 15.22 -14.45 -5.98
CA GLU A 52 15.62 -14.95 -7.30
C GLU A 52 17.01 -14.45 -7.68
N LEU A 53 17.30 -13.15 -7.52
CA LEU A 53 18.63 -12.60 -7.82
C LEU A 53 19.73 -13.19 -6.94
N ALA A 54 19.45 -13.47 -5.65
CA ALA A 54 20.40 -14.14 -4.77
C ALA A 54 20.68 -15.58 -5.24
N THR A 55 19.65 -16.33 -5.66
CA THR A 55 19.82 -17.68 -6.20
C THR A 55 20.62 -17.68 -7.50
N MET A 56 20.36 -16.74 -8.42
CA MET A 56 21.12 -16.60 -9.66
C MET A 56 22.59 -16.30 -9.40
N ARG A 57 22.89 -15.43 -8.41
CA ARG A 57 24.27 -15.12 -8.04
C ARG A 57 25.02 -16.33 -7.48
N VAL A 58 24.36 -17.16 -6.66
CA VAL A 58 24.97 -18.40 -6.16
C VAL A 58 25.21 -19.39 -7.29
N ALA A 59 24.27 -19.53 -8.23
CA ALA A 59 24.43 -20.41 -9.38
C ALA A 59 25.54 -19.97 -10.35
N GLN A 60 25.95 -18.71 -10.31
CA GLN A 60 27.04 -18.14 -11.12
C GLN A 60 28.38 -18.03 -10.37
N ALA A 61 28.44 -18.43 -9.09
CA ALA A 61 29.71 -18.46 -8.37
C ALA A 61 30.57 -19.60 -8.93
N ASP A 62 31.81 -19.29 -9.32
CA ASP A 62 32.76 -20.24 -9.94
C ASP A 62 32.87 -21.53 -9.12
N ASP A 63 32.90 -22.67 -9.81
CA ASP A 63 33.14 -23.97 -9.20
C ASP A 63 34.59 -24.04 -8.71
N PRO A 64 34.85 -24.20 -7.40
CA PRO A 64 36.20 -24.36 -6.86
C PRO A 64 36.97 -25.57 -7.44
N HIS A 65 36.28 -26.47 -8.16
CA HIS A 65 36.88 -27.59 -8.88
C HIS A 65 37.44 -27.24 -10.26
N ASP A 66 37.20 -26.03 -10.78
CA ASP A 66 37.72 -25.57 -12.08
C ASP A 66 39.11 -24.88 -11.96
N GLU A 67 39.64 -24.74 -10.75
CA GLU A 67 41.00 -24.25 -10.53
C GLU A 67 42.02 -25.39 -10.79
N PRO A 68 42.99 -25.21 -11.71
CA PRO A 68 43.98 -26.24 -12.01
C PRO A 68 44.85 -26.53 -10.77
N PRO A 69 45.22 -27.80 -10.49
CA PRO A 69 45.95 -28.17 -9.28
C PRO A 69 47.28 -27.43 -9.15
N PRO A 70 47.68 -26.97 -7.95
CA PRO A 70 48.95 -26.30 -7.75
C PRO A 70 50.11 -27.28 -8.04
N HIS A 71 50.91 -26.96 -9.04
CA HIS A 71 52.16 -27.66 -9.31
C HIS A 71 53.24 -27.21 -8.32
N TYR A 72 53.76 -28.14 -7.52
CA TYR A 72 54.92 -27.97 -6.64
C TYR A 72 56.21 -28.40 -7.32
#